data_AF-A0A816PFJ5-F1
#
_entry.id   AF-A0A816PFJ5-F1
#
_cell.length_a   1.000
_cell.length_b   1.000
_cell.length_c   1.000
_cell.angle_alpha   90.00
_cell.angle_beta   90.00
_cell.angle_gamma   90.00
#
_symmetry.space_group_name_H-M   'P 1'
#
loop_
_entity.id
_entity.type
_entity.pdbx_description
1 polymer ?
#
loop_
_entity_poly.entity_id
_entity_poly.type
_entity_poly.pdbx_seq_one_letter_code
_entity_poly.pdbx_strand_id
1 'polypeptide(L)'
;MSNTFSSLFLGGMRRVSSRLILTAIGLCICCILLIFAVSNYSHSIEEIDKKPAKCDCPPAEKIAVPTVPLTPIATSTTTTTTTTTTTTTTTATTQILKECKETEKSSPVQRAIIIYYPHHQREYFFPEVRWLYRSWVEMLLSQPATWRTDFIIFTYNFSSEFRSLGCVNRIRQNKEETSLCRLFLYVPIQFRVPNVTNNNFQNAFNNAKTVMASYNMNDTFIGVPLVNDAETFDPNRSQSLYDNLRGYGYIDSINAIYEGYWTFKMYDFVLRTDIDVFIYRHFATYIPQNCSFITGGGGYGTDFNRRKLKRIAHDMGFAHLGISGMGSTWYGSPYDGYVVANQTLHGMLWLAQYEFAAPERESKLGTLMWPEWHYGVLLLYGQHLALNHLAATNQIRIIIGHNLLDQSTTDNTLPYVQQGTRLNLHCWHTNDRFSKFAFKLGQYNRTELELYRNDTTAKAFAMRMALESKYMTLEEMASYGRNKSLSS
;
A
#
# COMPACT_ATOMS: atom_id res chain seq x y z
N MET A 1 -56.45 -53.67 50.97
CA MET A 1 -56.46 -53.21 52.38
C MET A 1 -55.65 -51.91 52.40
N SER A 2 -56.22 -50.71 52.56
CA SER A 2 -56.92 -50.14 53.75
C SER A 2 -55.91 -49.92 54.90
N ASN A 3 -55.57 -48.71 55.38
CA ASN A 3 -56.30 -47.43 55.58
C ASN A 3 -55.35 -46.21 55.35
N THR A 4 -55.75 -45.01 54.85
CA THR A 4 -56.41 -43.85 55.53
C THR A 4 -55.82 -43.48 56.91
N PHE A 5 -55.49 -42.23 57.30
CA PHE A 5 -55.60 -40.84 56.77
C PHE A 5 -54.38 -39.99 57.29
N SER A 6 -54.14 -38.67 57.13
CA SER A 6 -54.95 -37.49 56.71
C SER A 6 -54.11 -36.29 56.14
N SER A 7 -54.76 -35.12 56.06
CA SER A 7 -54.41 -33.74 55.63
C SER A 7 -53.13 -33.00 56.12
N LEU A 8 -52.49 -32.22 55.22
CA LEU A 8 -51.91 -30.86 55.41
C LEU A 8 -51.48 -30.29 54.03
N PHE A 9 -52.23 -29.41 53.37
CA PHE A 9 -52.20 -27.93 53.41
C PHE A 9 -50.94 -27.21 52.83
N LEU A 10 -51.15 -26.59 51.65
CA LEU A 10 -50.58 -25.32 51.13
C LEU A 10 -49.05 -25.03 51.14
N GLY A 11 -48.46 -24.92 49.94
CA GLY A 11 -47.24 -24.14 49.67
C GLY A 11 -46.61 -24.44 48.30
N GLY A 12 -46.42 -23.43 47.43
CA GLY A 12 -45.72 -23.70 46.14
C GLY A 12 -45.71 -22.66 45.01
N MET A 13 -46.53 -21.60 45.01
CA MET A 13 -46.51 -20.61 43.91
C MET A 13 -45.21 -19.79 43.90
N ARG A 14 -44.22 -20.22 43.12
CA ARG A 14 -42.98 -19.47 42.87
C ARG A 14 -43.30 -18.17 42.11
N ARG A 15 -42.90 -17.03 42.67
CA ARG A 15 -42.96 -15.73 41.99
C ARG A 15 -42.08 -15.76 40.73
N VAL A 16 -42.68 -15.68 39.55
CA VAL A 16 -41.94 -15.41 38.31
C VAL A 16 -41.35 -13.99 38.41
N SER A 17 -40.05 -13.85 38.16
CA SER A 17 -39.40 -12.54 38.21
C SER A 17 -39.93 -11.64 37.10
N SER A 18 -40.38 -10.43 37.47
CA SER A 18 -40.84 -9.40 36.52
C SER A 18 -39.78 -9.06 35.47
N ARG A 19 -38.48 -9.25 35.78
CA ARG A 19 -37.38 -9.10 34.82
C ARG A 19 -37.50 -10.09 33.65
N LEU A 20 -37.85 -11.36 33.87
CA LEU A 20 -38.02 -12.31 32.75
C LEU A 20 -39.17 -11.90 31.82
N ILE A 21 -40.27 -11.42 32.39
CA ILE A 21 -41.44 -10.97 31.62
C ILE A 21 -41.05 -9.75 30.77
N LEU A 22 -40.35 -8.78 31.36
CA LEU A 22 -39.85 -7.60 30.62
C LEU A 22 -38.83 -7.98 29.52
N THR A 23 -37.92 -8.93 29.77
CA THR A 23 -36.98 -9.40 28.73
C THR A 23 -37.70 -10.11 27.58
N ALA A 24 -38.71 -10.94 27.87
CA ALA A 24 -39.50 -11.60 26.84
C ALA A 24 -40.29 -10.59 25.98
N ILE A 25 -40.93 -9.59 26.62
CA ILE A 25 -41.63 -8.51 25.91
C ILE A 25 -40.65 -7.70 25.03
N GLY A 26 -39.46 -7.36 25.55
CA GLY A 26 -38.43 -6.65 24.78
C GLY A 26 -37.96 -7.41 23.55
N LEU A 27 -37.77 -8.73 23.66
CA LEU A 27 -37.43 -9.59 22.52
C LEU A 27 -38.56 -9.64 21.48
N CYS A 28 -39.82 -9.80 21.91
CA CYS A 28 -40.96 -9.78 20.99
C CYS A 28 -41.07 -8.45 20.23
N ILE A 29 -40.94 -7.30 20.92
CA ILE A 29 -40.97 -5.98 20.28
C ILE A 29 -39.81 -5.84 19.27
N CYS A 30 -38.61 -6.29 19.61
CA CYS A 30 -37.45 -6.26 18.72
C CYS A 30 -37.67 -7.10 17.46
N CYS A 31 -38.23 -8.31 17.58
CA CYS A 31 -38.59 -9.15 16.44
C CYS A 31 -39.67 -8.52 15.55
N ILE A 32 -40.70 -7.90 16.14
CA ILE A 32 -41.77 -7.22 15.38
C ILE A 32 -41.20 -6.03 14.60
N LEU A 33 -40.34 -5.21 15.21
CA LEU A 33 -39.68 -4.08 14.54
C LEU A 33 -38.75 -4.54 13.40
N LEU A 34 -38.04 -5.66 13.56
CA LEU A 34 -37.25 -6.27 12.49
C LEU A 34 -38.11 -6.73 11.31
N ILE A 35 -39.27 -7.34 11.57
CA ILE A 35 -40.21 -7.76 10.52
C ILE A 35 -40.73 -6.55 9.73
N PHE A 36 -41.15 -5.48 10.42
CA PHE A 36 -41.60 -4.23 9.76
C PHE A 36 -40.49 -3.52 8.99
N ALA A 37 -39.24 -3.57 9.47
CA ALA A 37 -38.10 -3.02 8.74
C ALA A 37 -37.84 -3.79 7.43
N VAL A 38 -37.90 -5.13 7.47
CA VAL A 38 -37.71 -5.98 6.29
C VAL A 38 -38.85 -5.80 5.29
N SER A 39 -40.12 -5.75 5.73
CA SER A 39 -41.27 -5.55 4.82
C SER A 39 -41.23 -4.21 4.08
N ASN A 40 -40.86 -3.14 4.80
CA ASN A 40 -40.75 -1.80 4.21
C ASN A 40 -39.56 -1.68 3.24
N TYR A 41 -38.47 -2.43 3.48
CA TYR A 41 -37.31 -2.44 2.59
C TYR A 41 -37.54 -3.25 1.30
N SER A 42 -38.32 -4.34 1.37
CA SER A 42 -38.70 -5.09 0.15
C SER A 42 -39.63 -4.30 -0.78
N HIS A 43 -40.53 -3.47 -0.22
CA HIS A 43 -41.49 -2.72 -1.03
C HIS A 43 -40.86 -1.61 -1.90
N SER A 44 -39.69 -1.09 -1.53
CA SER A 44 -39.00 -0.02 -2.27
C SER A 44 -38.16 -0.50 -3.47
N ILE A 45 -37.98 -1.82 -3.65
CA ILE A 45 -37.10 -2.37 -4.70
C ILE A 45 -37.87 -2.64 -6.01
N GLU A 46 -39.12 -3.09 -5.94
CA GLU A 46 -39.88 -3.47 -7.14
C GLU A 46 -40.35 -2.29 -8.03
N GLU A 47 -40.33 -1.06 -7.53
CA GLU A 47 -40.84 0.12 -8.26
C GLU A 47 -39.77 0.80 -9.15
N ILE A 48 -38.49 0.47 -8.99
CA ILE A 48 -37.38 1.12 -9.72
C ILE A 48 -37.19 0.53 -11.13
N ASP A 49 -37.47 -0.76 -11.34
CA ASP A 49 -36.97 -1.53 -12.50
C ASP A 49 -37.95 -1.63 -13.69
N LYS A 50 -38.68 -0.55 -14.01
CA LYS A 50 -39.71 -0.56 -15.08
C LYS A 50 -39.70 0.62 -16.08
N LYS A 51 -38.63 1.43 -16.12
CA LYS A 51 -38.41 2.39 -17.23
C LYS A 51 -36.93 2.43 -17.63
N PRO A 52 -36.57 2.07 -18.89
CA PRO A 52 -35.22 2.30 -19.38
C PRO A 52 -34.98 3.80 -19.52
N ALA A 53 -34.08 4.34 -18.70
CA ALA A 53 -33.66 5.73 -18.82
C ALA A 53 -32.91 5.93 -20.15
N LYS A 54 -33.46 6.73 -21.05
CA LYS A 54 -32.67 7.30 -22.15
C LYS A 54 -31.65 8.27 -21.53
N CYS A 55 -30.40 7.85 -21.44
CA CYS A 55 -29.30 8.76 -21.23
C CYS A 55 -29.06 9.56 -22.52
N ASP A 56 -29.71 10.71 -22.64
CA ASP A 56 -29.39 11.71 -23.67
C ASP A 56 -28.04 12.36 -23.32
N CYS A 57 -26.96 11.58 -23.47
CA CYS A 57 -25.61 12.10 -23.46
C CYS A 57 -25.47 13.05 -24.65
N PRO A 58 -25.02 14.32 -24.45
CA PRO A 58 -24.74 15.20 -25.57
C PRO A 58 -23.67 14.55 -26.47
N PRO A 59 -23.70 14.80 -27.80
CA PRO A 59 -22.65 14.33 -28.70
C PRO A 59 -21.28 14.76 -28.19
N ALA A 60 -20.28 13.90 -28.37
CA ALA A 60 -18.90 14.21 -28.01
C ALA A 60 -18.32 15.29 -28.95
N GLU A 61 -18.68 16.54 -28.68
CA GLU A 61 -18.01 17.71 -29.23
C GLU A 61 -16.52 17.62 -28.89
N LYS A 62 -15.65 17.92 -29.86
CA LYS A 62 -14.22 17.71 -29.76
C LYS A 62 -13.59 18.74 -28.83
N ILE A 63 -13.72 18.53 -27.52
CA ILE A 63 -12.95 19.25 -26.51
C ILE A 63 -11.47 19.09 -26.88
N ALA A 64 -10.83 20.20 -27.23
CA ALA A 64 -9.42 20.22 -27.58
C ALA A 64 -8.61 19.82 -26.35
N VAL A 65 -8.06 18.60 -26.36
CA VAL A 65 -7.21 18.09 -25.28
C VAL A 65 -6.07 19.08 -25.06
N PRO A 66 -5.92 19.67 -23.86
CA PRO A 66 -4.79 20.55 -23.57
C PRO A 66 -3.51 19.72 -23.63
N THR A 67 -2.75 19.84 -24.72
CA THR A 67 -1.45 19.20 -24.87
C THR A 67 -0.47 19.85 -23.91
N VAL A 68 -0.40 19.33 -22.68
CA VAL A 68 0.70 19.60 -21.75
C VAL A 68 1.99 19.26 -22.49
N PRO A 69 2.93 20.21 -22.68
CA PRO A 69 4.16 19.92 -23.39
C PRO A 69 4.93 18.82 -22.67
N LEU A 70 5.21 17.73 -23.37
CA LEU A 70 6.13 16.70 -22.91
C LEU A 70 7.54 17.28 -22.92
N THR A 71 7.97 17.91 -21.82
CA THR A 71 9.36 18.28 -21.60
C THR A 71 10.19 16.99 -21.56
N PRO A 72 11.08 16.73 -22.53
CA PRO A 72 11.93 15.55 -22.47
C PRO A 72 12.90 15.70 -21.29
N ILE A 73 13.21 14.59 -20.61
CA ILE A 73 14.30 14.59 -19.63
C ILE A 73 15.58 14.98 -20.38
N ALA A 74 16.18 16.11 -19.99
CA ALA A 74 17.28 16.71 -20.72
C ALA A 74 18.56 15.89 -20.58
N THR A 75 18.87 15.07 -21.59
CA THR A 75 20.16 14.37 -21.67
C THR A 75 21.29 15.38 -21.74
N SER A 76 22.19 15.34 -20.76
CA SER A 76 23.39 16.20 -20.73
C SER A 76 24.41 15.72 -21.77
N THR A 77 24.31 16.24 -23.00
CA THR A 77 25.29 16.01 -24.07
C THR A 77 26.01 17.31 -24.41
N THR A 78 27.35 17.22 -24.43
CA THR A 78 28.27 18.35 -24.60
C THR A 78 28.11 19.05 -25.95
N THR A 79 28.37 20.36 -25.95
CA THR A 79 28.37 21.28 -27.10
C THR A 79 28.92 20.66 -28.39
N THR A 80 28.19 20.82 -29.50
CA THR A 80 28.75 20.68 -30.85
C THR A 80 28.18 21.79 -31.74
N THR A 81 29.05 22.55 -32.40
CA THR A 81 28.66 23.61 -33.33
C THR A 81 28.92 23.17 -34.77
N THR A 82 27.87 23.02 -35.58
CA THR A 82 27.79 23.46 -37.01
C THR A 82 26.39 23.18 -37.55
N THR A 83 25.84 24.11 -38.32
CA THR A 83 24.46 24.10 -38.83
C THR A 83 24.33 23.38 -40.17
N THR A 84 23.31 22.52 -40.33
CA THR A 84 22.68 22.20 -41.63
C THR A 84 21.20 21.84 -41.41
N THR A 85 20.32 22.26 -42.33
CA THR A 85 18.86 22.07 -42.25
C THR A 85 18.39 20.90 -43.12
N THR A 86 17.69 19.90 -42.54
CA THR A 86 17.02 18.83 -43.31
C THR A 86 15.68 18.43 -42.68
N THR A 87 14.73 18.04 -43.53
CA THR A 87 13.32 17.70 -43.25
C THR A 87 13.10 16.68 -42.13
N THR A 88 12.22 17.01 -41.18
CA THR A 88 11.78 16.09 -40.11
C THR A 88 10.83 15.01 -40.63
N THR A 89 11.29 13.76 -40.61
CA THR A 89 10.42 12.58 -40.63
C THR A 89 10.33 12.03 -39.21
N THR A 90 9.14 11.97 -38.63
CA THR A 90 8.93 11.63 -37.22
C THR A 90 9.06 10.12 -36.96
N THR A 91 10.29 9.62 -36.96
CA THR A 91 10.60 8.26 -36.53
C THR A 91 10.38 8.13 -35.02
N ALA A 92 9.53 7.21 -34.59
CA ALA A 92 9.31 6.95 -33.17
C ALA A 92 10.58 6.37 -32.53
N THR A 93 11.24 7.16 -31.68
CA THR A 93 12.45 6.73 -30.97
C THR A 93 12.10 5.55 -30.05
N THR A 94 12.51 4.35 -30.44
CA THR A 94 12.40 3.16 -29.59
C THR A 94 13.30 3.37 -28.37
N GLN A 95 12.70 3.60 -27.20
CA GLN A 95 13.47 3.62 -25.96
C GLN A 95 13.92 2.20 -25.67
N ILE A 96 15.23 1.98 -25.79
CA ILE A 96 15.86 0.68 -25.57
C ILE A 96 15.94 0.43 -24.06
N LEU A 97 15.55 -0.78 -23.63
CA LEU A 97 15.82 -1.32 -22.29
C LEU A 97 17.25 -0.96 -21.88
N LYS A 98 17.39 -0.13 -20.84
CA LYS A 98 18.69 0.35 -20.37
C LYS A 98 19.59 -0.85 -20.06
N GLU A 99 20.79 -0.87 -20.64
CA GLU A 99 21.74 -1.97 -20.42
C GLU A 99 21.98 -2.14 -18.91
N CYS A 100 21.71 -3.36 -18.44
CA CYS A 100 21.67 -3.65 -17.01
C CYS A 100 22.63 -4.78 -16.66
N LYS A 101 23.52 -4.50 -15.71
CA LYS A 101 24.49 -5.45 -15.21
C LYS A 101 23.84 -6.34 -14.15
N GLU A 102 23.76 -7.64 -14.42
CA GLU A 102 23.28 -8.59 -13.41
C GLU A 102 24.18 -8.58 -12.15
N THR A 103 23.54 -8.70 -10.99
CA THR A 103 24.24 -8.82 -9.71
C THR A 103 24.72 -10.26 -9.51
N GLU A 104 26.03 -10.48 -9.52
CA GLU A 104 26.61 -11.78 -9.20
C GLU A 104 26.18 -12.23 -7.79
N LYS A 105 25.83 -13.51 -7.63
CA LYS A 105 25.31 -14.06 -6.35
C LYS A 105 26.30 -13.96 -5.18
N SER A 106 27.58 -13.77 -5.47
CA SER A 106 28.70 -13.55 -4.54
C SER A 106 28.86 -12.10 -4.09
N SER A 107 28.30 -11.12 -4.82
CA SER A 107 28.52 -9.69 -4.57
C SER A 107 27.83 -9.20 -3.29
N PRO A 108 28.37 -8.16 -2.62
CA PRO A 108 27.66 -7.41 -1.59
C PRO A 108 26.44 -6.68 -2.18
N VAL A 109 25.25 -6.94 -1.62
CA VAL A 109 23.97 -6.35 -2.09
C VAL A 109 23.37 -5.45 -1.02
N GLN A 110 23.12 -4.20 -1.36
CA GLN A 110 22.34 -3.24 -0.58
C GLN A 110 20.88 -3.25 -1.07
N ARG A 111 19.94 -3.36 -0.14
CA ARG A 111 18.50 -3.33 -0.42
C ARG A 111 17.77 -2.40 0.53
N ALA A 112 16.59 -1.95 0.13
CA ALA A 112 15.64 -1.31 1.02
C ALA A 112 14.24 -1.93 0.89
N ILE A 113 13.53 -2.03 2.01
CA ILE A 113 12.09 -2.25 2.06
C ILE A 113 11.46 -0.90 2.38
N ILE A 114 10.55 -0.43 1.55
CA ILE A 114 10.05 0.95 1.56
C ILE A 114 8.54 0.95 1.82
N ILE A 115 8.13 1.71 2.84
CA ILE A 115 6.72 1.97 3.17
C ILE A 115 6.45 3.47 3.29
N TYR A 116 5.19 3.85 3.03
CA TYR A 116 4.62 5.09 3.56
C TYR A 116 3.83 4.77 4.83
N TYR A 117 3.96 5.61 5.86
CA TYR A 117 3.24 5.48 7.11
C TYR A 117 2.38 6.73 7.40
N PRO A 118 1.04 6.62 7.33
CA PRO A 118 0.12 7.71 7.64
C PRO A 118 0.00 7.93 9.17
N HIS A 119 0.99 8.59 9.78
CA HIS A 119 1.03 8.85 11.23
C HIS A 119 -0.22 9.55 11.80
N HIS A 120 -1.01 10.24 10.98
CA HIS A 120 -2.27 10.88 11.39
C HIS A 120 -3.36 9.86 11.77
N GLN A 121 -3.19 8.60 11.37
CA GLN A 121 -4.00 7.44 11.76
C GLN A 121 -3.15 6.43 12.57
N ARG A 122 -2.17 6.91 13.38
CA ARG A 122 -1.21 6.07 14.10
C ARG A 122 -1.84 4.95 14.93
N GLU A 123 -2.97 5.17 15.57
CA GLU A 123 -3.63 4.18 16.43
C GLU A 123 -4.14 2.97 15.62
N TYR A 124 -4.53 3.20 14.37
CA TYR A 124 -4.98 2.15 13.45
C TYR A 124 -3.82 1.46 12.72
N PHE A 125 -2.75 2.18 12.39
CA PHE A 125 -1.67 1.68 11.52
C PHE A 125 -0.35 1.31 12.23
N PHE A 126 -0.03 1.87 13.40
CA PHE A 126 1.18 1.51 14.13
C PHE A 126 1.25 0.03 14.54
N PRO A 127 0.13 -0.65 14.89
CA PRO A 127 0.15 -2.10 15.09
C PRO A 127 0.64 -2.89 13.87
N GLU A 128 0.36 -2.39 12.65
CA GLU A 128 0.77 -3.03 11.39
C GLU A 128 2.27 -2.83 11.14
N VAL A 129 2.75 -1.59 11.33
CA VAL A 129 4.18 -1.27 11.27
C VAL A 129 5.00 -2.09 12.28
N ARG A 130 4.47 -2.37 13.48
CA ARG A 130 5.14 -3.21 14.49
C ARG A 130 5.32 -4.65 14.00
N TRP A 131 4.29 -5.30 13.44
CA TRP A 131 4.44 -6.67 12.95
C TRP A 131 5.30 -6.75 11.69
N LEU A 132 5.22 -5.73 10.83
CA LEU A 132 6.05 -5.60 9.65
C LEU A 132 7.53 -5.45 10.03
N TYR A 133 7.86 -4.51 10.92
CA TYR A 133 9.21 -4.34 11.46
C TYR A 133 9.72 -5.63 12.11
N ARG A 134 8.92 -6.30 12.95
CA ARG A 134 9.31 -7.58 13.57
C ARG A 134 9.62 -8.67 12.54
N SER A 135 8.86 -8.73 11.44
CA SER A 135 9.10 -9.68 10.34
C SER A 135 10.34 -9.34 9.49
N TRP A 136 10.63 -8.05 9.26
CA TRP A 136 11.90 -7.60 8.69
C TRP A 136 13.08 -8.02 9.57
N VAL A 137 12.99 -7.81 10.88
CA VAL A 137 14.01 -8.26 11.85
C VAL A 137 14.19 -9.79 11.83
N GLU A 138 13.11 -10.57 11.69
CA GLU A 138 13.20 -12.04 11.54
C GLU A 138 13.91 -12.44 10.24
N MET A 139 13.60 -11.74 9.14
CA MET A 139 14.23 -11.96 7.83
C MET A 139 15.74 -11.67 7.87
N LEU A 140 16.18 -10.63 8.61
CA LEU A 140 17.60 -10.34 8.78
C LEU A 140 18.41 -11.50 9.40
N LEU A 141 17.78 -12.36 10.21
CA LEU A 141 18.43 -13.56 10.79
C LEU A 141 18.79 -14.63 9.75
N SER A 142 18.36 -14.47 8.49
CA SER A 142 18.67 -15.37 7.36
C SER A 142 19.38 -14.63 6.22
N GLN A 143 19.85 -13.39 6.45
CA GLN A 143 20.51 -12.57 5.43
C GLN A 143 22.00 -12.94 5.31
N PRO A 144 22.56 -13.04 4.09
CA PRO A 144 24.00 -13.22 3.91
C PRO A 144 24.83 -12.11 4.56
N ALA A 145 25.99 -12.45 5.13
CA ALA A 145 26.85 -11.50 5.87
C ALA A 145 27.37 -10.32 5.02
N THR A 146 27.43 -10.46 3.69
CA THR A 146 27.78 -9.39 2.74
C THR A 146 26.59 -8.56 2.27
N TRP A 147 25.36 -8.94 2.63
CA TRP A 147 24.14 -8.25 2.19
C TRP A 147 23.63 -7.30 3.28
N ARG A 148 22.85 -6.30 2.88
CA ARG A 148 22.20 -5.30 3.74
C ARG A 148 20.78 -5.04 3.25
N THR A 149 19.83 -4.90 4.17
CA THR A 149 18.42 -4.64 3.86
C THR A 149 17.87 -3.65 4.87
N ASP A 150 17.79 -2.39 4.50
CA ASP A 150 17.21 -1.35 5.35
C ASP A 150 15.69 -1.36 5.33
N PHE A 151 15.08 -0.77 6.35
CA PHE A 151 13.64 -0.55 6.43
C PHE A 151 13.36 0.96 6.38
N ILE A 152 12.95 1.46 5.22
CA ILE A 152 12.73 2.88 4.93
C ILE A 152 11.25 3.24 5.15
N ILE A 153 11.02 4.26 5.97
CA ILE A 153 9.69 4.77 6.33
C ILE A 153 9.57 6.23 5.89
N PHE A 154 8.66 6.50 4.96
CA PHE A 154 8.23 7.86 4.66
C PHE A 154 7.03 8.23 5.55
N THR A 155 7.18 9.27 6.38
CA THR A 155 6.14 9.76 7.31
C THR A 155 6.40 11.22 7.63
N TYR A 156 5.36 11.99 7.93
CA TYR A 156 5.48 13.41 8.27
C TYR A 156 5.96 13.68 9.71
N ASN A 157 6.13 12.62 10.52
CA ASN A 157 6.50 12.73 11.94
C ASN A 157 7.53 11.65 12.33
N PHE A 158 8.65 12.07 12.92
CA PHE A 158 9.65 11.23 13.56
C PHE A 158 9.37 11.10 15.07
N SER A 159 8.30 10.38 15.38
CA SER A 159 7.77 10.29 16.74
C SER A 159 8.66 9.47 17.67
N SER A 160 8.36 9.47 18.98
CA SER A 160 9.13 8.73 19.97
C SER A 160 9.14 7.23 19.69
N GLU A 161 8.03 6.67 19.19
CA GLU A 161 7.90 5.25 18.88
C GLU A 161 8.93 4.80 17.81
N PHE A 162 9.25 5.63 16.82
CA PHE A 162 10.29 5.33 15.83
C PHE A 162 11.72 5.49 16.37
N ARG A 163 11.93 6.41 17.32
CA ARG A 163 13.22 6.55 18.01
C ARG A 163 13.49 5.35 18.92
N SER A 164 12.47 4.84 19.62
CA SER A 164 12.53 3.58 20.37
C SER A 164 12.80 2.36 19.48
N LEU A 165 12.24 2.32 18.27
CA LEU A 165 12.59 1.33 17.22
C LEU A 165 14.00 1.52 16.62
N GLY A 166 14.81 2.46 17.14
CA GLY A 166 16.17 2.70 16.67
C GLY A 166 16.26 3.20 15.22
N CYS A 167 15.18 3.78 14.68
CA CYS A 167 15.18 4.35 13.34
C CYS A 167 15.99 5.65 13.29
N VAL A 168 16.71 5.90 12.19
CA VAL A 168 17.54 7.09 12.01
C VAL A 168 17.10 7.93 10.81
N ASN A 169 17.16 9.26 10.93
CA ASN A 169 16.96 10.18 9.82
C ASN A 169 18.31 10.53 9.16
N ARG A 170 18.90 9.57 8.45
CA ARG A 170 20.04 9.81 7.56
C ARG A 170 20.13 8.78 6.45
N ILE A 171 20.50 9.22 5.25
CA ILE A 171 20.77 8.34 4.10
C ILE A 171 21.93 7.37 4.43
N ARG A 172 21.92 6.20 3.80
CA ARG A 172 23.00 5.20 3.90
C ARG A 172 24.30 5.76 3.35
N GLN A 173 25.41 5.58 4.07
CA GLN A 173 26.68 6.17 3.70
C GLN A 173 27.54 5.26 2.81
N ASN A 174 27.49 3.93 3.00
CA ASN A 174 28.31 2.97 2.25
C ASN A 174 27.69 1.55 2.18
N LYS A 175 28.43 0.57 1.64
CA LYS A 175 27.97 -0.84 1.52
C LYS A 175 28.11 -1.59 2.85
N GLU A 176 29.08 -1.19 3.68
CA GLU A 176 29.56 -1.88 4.87
C GLU A 176 28.65 -1.67 6.09
N GLU A 177 28.08 -0.46 6.22
CA GLU A 177 27.09 -0.04 7.23
C GLU A 177 26.07 -1.16 7.48
N THR A 178 25.55 -1.32 8.71
CA THR A 178 24.60 -2.39 9.03
C THR A 178 23.21 -2.16 8.42
N SER A 179 22.33 -3.16 8.46
CA SER A 179 20.91 -3.00 8.13
C SER A 179 20.24 -2.14 9.21
N LEU A 180 19.62 -1.01 8.83
CA LEU A 180 18.99 -0.07 9.76
C LEU A 180 17.56 0.27 9.36
N CYS A 181 16.74 0.61 10.36
CA CYS A 181 15.53 1.38 10.09
C CYS A 181 15.91 2.83 9.77
N ARG A 182 15.36 3.37 8.68
CA ARG A 182 15.52 4.78 8.29
C ARG A 182 14.16 5.43 8.15
N LEU A 183 14.06 6.68 8.57
CA LEU A 183 12.82 7.43 8.49
C LEU A 183 13.10 8.79 7.86
N PHE A 184 12.33 9.15 6.83
CA PHE A 184 12.45 10.43 6.12
C PHE A 184 11.17 11.24 6.29
N LEU A 185 11.32 12.55 6.55
CA LEU A 185 10.20 13.44 6.85
C LEU A 185 9.46 13.86 5.58
N TYR A 186 8.53 13.01 5.15
CA TYR A 186 7.76 13.18 3.92
C TYR A 186 6.50 14.01 4.16
N VAL A 187 6.19 14.97 3.26
CA VAL A 187 5.00 15.84 3.36
C VAL A 187 3.82 15.29 2.55
N PRO A 188 2.75 14.77 3.19
CA PRO A 188 1.59 14.19 2.52
C PRO A 188 0.88 15.20 1.62
N ILE A 189 0.36 14.75 0.48
CA ILE A 189 -0.43 15.59 -0.44
C ILE A 189 -1.56 16.31 0.34
N GLN A 190 -2.25 15.60 1.23
CA GLN A 190 -3.34 16.14 2.06
C GLN A 190 -2.95 17.28 3.01
N PHE A 191 -1.66 17.50 3.31
CA PHE A 191 -1.18 18.55 4.22
C PHE A 191 -0.48 19.72 3.51
N ARG A 192 -0.41 19.69 2.18
CA ARG A 192 0.05 20.82 1.35
C ARG A 192 -1.02 21.93 1.33
N VAL A 193 -0.65 23.15 0.96
CA VAL A 193 -1.58 24.30 0.89
C VAL A 193 -2.05 24.54 -0.56
N PRO A 194 -3.22 25.16 -0.80
CA PRO A 194 -3.62 25.55 -2.16
C PRO A 194 -2.64 26.51 -2.82
N ASN A 195 -2.62 26.57 -4.16
CA ASN A 195 -1.73 27.45 -4.94
C ASN A 195 -0.25 27.21 -4.61
N VAL A 196 0.15 25.94 -4.60
CA VAL A 196 1.52 25.43 -4.43
C VAL A 196 2.48 26.13 -5.41
N THR A 197 2.05 26.27 -6.66
CA THR A 197 2.76 26.95 -7.76
C THR A 197 2.88 28.46 -7.56
N ASN A 198 1.76 29.17 -7.37
CA ASN A 198 1.74 30.64 -7.35
C ASN A 198 2.54 31.23 -6.17
N ASN A 199 2.66 30.49 -5.07
CA ASN A 199 3.46 30.87 -3.91
C ASN A 199 4.96 30.48 -4.04
N ASN A 200 5.41 30.07 -5.23
CA ASN A 200 6.74 29.54 -5.52
C ASN A 200 7.19 28.49 -4.47
N PHE A 201 6.29 27.58 -4.09
CA PHE A 201 6.50 26.49 -3.10
C PHE A 201 6.84 26.95 -1.67
N GLN A 202 7.14 28.23 -1.46
CA GLN A 202 7.62 28.83 -0.23
C GLN A 202 6.72 28.46 0.96
N ASN A 203 5.40 28.57 0.76
CA ASN A 203 4.38 28.31 1.76
C ASN A 203 3.76 26.91 1.70
N ALA A 204 3.94 26.18 0.59
CA ALA A 204 3.26 24.89 0.34
C ALA A 204 3.59 23.81 1.36
N PHE A 205 4.75 23.93 2.01
CA PHE A 205 5.28 23.01 2.99
C PHE A 205 5.37 23.63 4.40
N ASN A 206 4.76 24.80 4.65
CA ASN A 206 4.89 25.49 5.95
C ASN A 206 4.37 24.65 7.12
N ASN A 207 3.21 24.00 6.98
CA ASN A 207 2.69 23.10 8.02
C ASN A 207 3.71 22.00 8.38
N ALA A 208 4.38 21.44 7.38
CA ALA A 208 5.44 20.46 7.60
C ALA A 208 6.69 21.09 8.23
N LYS A 209 7.17 22.24 7.74
CA LYS A 209 8.29 22.99 8.35
C LYS A 209 8.01 23.30 9.83
N THR A 210 6.79 23.68 10.19
CA THR A 210 6.35 23.89 11.57
C THR A 210 6.36 22.58 12.37
N VAL A 211 5.91 21.46 11.81
CA VAL A 211 6.05 20.14 12.46
C VAL A 211 7.53 19.78 12.68
N MET A 212 8.40 19.94 11.69
CA MET A 212 9.85 19.69 11.85
C MET A 212 10.45 20.59 12.94
N ALA A 213 10.18 21.90 12.89
CA ALA A 213 10.68 22.87 13.85
C ALA A 213 10.17 22.63 15.28
N SER A 214 8.94 22.11 15.44
CA SER A 214 8.35 21.80 16.75
C SER A 214 9.13 20.77 17.56
N TYR A 215 10.01 19.98 16.92
CA TYR A 215 10.89 19.04 17.60
C TYR A 215 12.18 19.66 18.17
N ASN A 216 12.45 20.94 17.88
CA ASN A 216 13.58 21.71 18.44
C ASN A 216 14.94 20.98 18.33
N MET A 217 15.17 20.30 17.20
CA MET A 217 16.39 19.54 16.95
C MET A 217 17.37 20.38 16.12
N ASN A 218 18.63 20.44 16.55
CA ASN A 218 19.72 21.11 15.82
C ASN A 218 20.24 20.30 14.62
N ASP A 219 19.82 19.03 14.50
CA ASP A 219 20.21 18.15 13.40
C ASP A 219 19.50 18.53 12.08
N THR A 220 20.21 18.47 10.96
CA THR A 220 19.68 18.76 9.63
C THR A 220 18.82 17.62 9.10
N PHE A 221 17.53 17.62 9.48
CA PHE A 221 16.58 16.60 9.07
C PHE A 221 16.40 16.49 7.54
N ILE A 222 16.52 15.27 7.04
CA ILE A 222 16.19 14.86 5.68
C ILE A 222 14.66 14.80 5.55
N GLY A 223 14.12 15.84 4.90
CA GLY A 223 12.72 15.95 4.48
C GLY A 223 12.52 15.70 2.99
N VAL A 224 11.28 15.38 2.61
CA VAL A 224 10.86 15.04 1.23
C VAL A 224 9.50 15.71 0.94
N PRO A 225 9.28 16.36 -0.21
CA PRO A 225 10.18 16.50 -1.36
C PRO A 225 11.35 17.48 -1.14
N LEU A 226 12.41 17.31 -1.94
CA LEU A 226 13.36 18.39 -2.20
C LEU A 226 12.76 19.32 -3.26
N VAL A 227 12.19 20.44 -2.84
CA VAL A 227 11.48 21.38 -3.73
C VAL A 227 12.36 22.05 -4.79
N ASN A 228 13.68 21.91 -4.65
CA ASN A 228 14.71 22.41 -5.58
C ASN A 228 15.32 21.29 -6.46
N ASP A 229 14.90 20.04 -6.32
CA ASP A 229 15.35 18.94 -7.17
C ASP A 229 14.34 18.66 -8.29
N ALA A 230 14.68 19.10 -9.51
CA ALA A 230 13.85 18.89 -10.69
C ALA A 230 13.84 17.43 -11.20
N GLU A 231 14.67 16.52 -10.66
CA GLU A 231 14.52 15.08 -10.91
C GLU A 231 13.30 14.54 -10.15
N THR A 232 13.20 14.81 -8.84
CA THR A 232 12.20 14.20 -7.96
C THR A 232 11.03 15.10 -7.56
N PHE A 233 11.01 16.38 -7.95
CA PHE A 233 9.89 17.30 -7.65
C PHE A 233 9.37 18.01 -8.91
N ASP A 234 8.08 17.79 -9.18
CA ASP A 234 7.32 18.45 -10.24
C ASP A 234 6.24 19.33 -9.61
N PRO A 235 6.31 20.66 -9.81
CA PRO A 235 5.41 21.60 -9.16
C PRO A 235 3.98 21.54 -9.68
N ASN A 236 3.81 21.28 -10.98
CA ASN A 236 2.51 21.28 -11.64
C ASN A 236 1.76 19.99 -11.34
N ARG A 237 2.47 18.86 -11.27
CA ARG A 237 1.93 17.61 -10.75
C ARG A 237 1.65 17.69 -9.26
N SER A 238 2.52 18.29 -8.43
CA SER A 238 2.25 18.49 -7.00
C SER A 238 0.94 19.25 -6.75
N GLN A 239 0.69 20.32 -7.53
CA GLN A 239 -0.60 21.03 -7.54
C GLN A 239 -1.75 20.14 -8.06
N SER A 240 -1.58 19.43 -9.18
CA SER A 240 -2.60 18.54 -9.74
C SER A 240 -3.02 17.42 -8.78
N LEU A 241 -2.04 16.83 -8.08
CA LEU A 241 -2.24 15.82 -7.03
C LEU A 241 -2.99 16.42 -5.84
N TYR A 242 -2.66 17.65 -5.45
CA TYR A 242 -3.39 18.35 -4.40
C TYR A 242 -4.87 18.56 -4.78
N ASP A 243 -5.16 19.11 -5.95
CA ASP A 243 -6.53 19.46 -6.32
C ASP A 243 -7.42 18.23 -6.53
N ASN A 244 -6.87 17.15 -7.11
CA ASN A 244 -7.65 15.98 -7.51
C ASN A 244 -7.57 14.80 -6.52
N LEU A 245 -6.43 14.61 -5.85
CA LEU A 245 -6.11 13.38 -5.10
C LEU A 245 -5.82 13.60 -3.60
N ARG A 246 -5.87 14.83 -3.06
CA ARG A 246 -5.67 15.08 -1.60
C ARG A 246 -6.62 14.31 -0.67
N GLY A 247 -7.78 13.88 -1.17
CA GLY A 247 -8.73 13.04 -0.43
C GLY A 247 -8.50 11.53 -0.57
N TYR A 248 -7.60 11.08 -1.44
CA TYR A 248 -7.34 9.68 -1.70
C TYR A 248 -6.22 9.15 -0.78
N GLY A 249 -6.60 8.53 0.35
CA GLY A 249 -5.71 8.20 1.47
C GLY A 249 -4.50 7.29 1.17
N TYR A 250 -4.39 6.72 -0.03
CA TYR A 250 -3.25 5.90 -0.45
C TYR A 250 -2.28 6.60 -1.41
N ILE A 251 -2.54 7.84 -1.86
CA ILE A 251 -1.71 8.55 -2.86
C ILE A 251 -0.23 8.65 -2.46
N ASP A 252 0.00 8.95 -1.19
CA ASP A 252 1.32 9.15 -0.62
C ASP A 252 2.18 7.87 -0.61
N SER A 253 1.55 6.69 -0.66
CA SER A 253 2.24 5.39 -0.77
C SER A 253 2.87 5.12 -2.14
N ILE A 254 2.58 5.98 -3.11
CA ILE A 254 3.21 6.03 -4.44
C ILE A 254 4.02 7.34 -4.56
N ASN A 255 3.47 8.47 -4.14
CA ASN A 255 4.13 9.77 -4.31
C ASN A 255 5.44 9.90 -3.51
N ALA A 256 5.53 9.27 -2.33
CA ALA A 256 6.78 9.22 -1.57
C ALA A 256 7.88 8.38 -2.26
N ILE A 257 7.54 7.46 -3.18
CA ILE A 257 8.51 6.72 -3.99
C ILE A 257 9.08 7.63 -5.09
N TYR A 258 8.22 8.43 -5.73
CA TYR A 258 8.66 9.41 -6.73
C TYR A 258 9.52 10.51 -6.10
N GLU A 259 8.99 11.22 -5.11
CA GLU A 259 9.66 12.36 -4.46
C GLU A 259 10.85 11.93 -3.58
N GLY A 260 10.83 10.71 -3.06
CA GLY A 260 11.89 10.17 -2.20
C GLY A 260 13.03 9.47 -2.95
N TYR A 261 12.99 9.36 -4.28
CA TYR A 261 13.95 8.55 -5.06
C TYR A 261 15.42 8.86 -4.74
N TRP A 262 15.77 10.14 -4.57
CA TRP A 262 17.12 10.57 -4.20
C TRP A 262 17.61 9.99 -2.85
N THR A 263 16.72 9.64 -1.92
CA THR A 263 17.08 9.02 -0.62
C THR A 263 17.32 7.51 -0.72
N PHE A 264 17.00 6.88 -1.85
CA PHE A 264 17.15 5.44 -2.07
C PHE A 264 17.77 5.03 -3.42
N LYS A 265 18.23 5.97 -4.25
CA LYS A 265 18.91 5.66 -5.53
C LYS A 265 20.30 5.01 -5.41
N MET A 266 20.76 4.72 -4.19
CA MET A 266 22.03 4.05 -3.89
C MET A 266 21.91 2.58 -3.43
N TYR A 267 20.70 2.03 -3.32
CA TYR A 267 20.52 0.58 -3.11
C TYR A 267 20.57 -0.15 -4.45
N ASP A 268 21.01 -1.42 -4.47
CA ASP A 268 20.98 -2.23 -5.68
C ASP A 268 19.52 -2.65 -6.01
N PHE A 269 18.67 -2.86 -5.00
CA PHE A 269 17.23 -3.18 -5.16
C PHE A 269 16.32 -2.53 -4.10
N VAL A 270 15.07 -2.25 -4.47
CA VAL A 270 14.03 -1.74 -3.55
C VAL A 270 12.75 -2.55 -3.62
N LEU A 271 12.18 -2.86 -2.45
CA LEU A 271 10.87 -3.48 -2.26
C LEU A 271 9.88 -2.41 -1.77
N ARG A 272 9.04 -1.85 -2.65
CA ARG A 272 7.89 -1.03 -2.23
C ARG A 272 6.78 -1.97 -1.80
N THR A 273 6.19 -1.74 -0.63
CA THR A 273 5.12 -2.59 -0.09
C THR A 273 4.08 -1.78 0.69
N ASP A 274 2.88 -2.33 0.83
CA ASP A 274 1.91 -1.82 1.81
C ASP A 274 2.33 -2.22 3.24
N ILE A 275 1.74 -1.56 4.25
CA ILE A 275 2.07 -1.73 5.67
C ILE A 275 1.38 -2.93 6.34
N ASP A 276 0.31 -3.45 5.75
CA ASP A 276 -0.44 -4.60 6.25
C ASP A 276 0.13 -5.93 5.72
N VAL A 277 1.46 -6.06 5.71
CA VAL A 277 2.18 -7.25 5.22
C VAL A 277 3.13 -7.83 6.27
N PHE A 278 3.70 -8.99 5.97
CA PHE A 278 4.89 -9.53 6.62
C PHE A 278 5.98 -9.83 5.58
N ILE A 279 7.22 -9.51 5.92
CA ILE A 279 8.39 -9.93 5.15
C ILE A 279 8.80 -11.33 5.60
N TYR A 280 8.96 -12.26 4.67
CA TYR A 280 9.31 -13.64 4.98
C TYR A 280 10.82 -13.90 4.86
N ARG A 281 11.35 -14.84 5.66
CA ARG A 281 12.77 -15.23 5.68
C ARG A 281 13.37 -15.59 4.31
N HIS A 282 12.57 -16.07 3.34
CA HIS A 282 13.06 -16.34 1.98
C HIS A 282 13.42 -15.06 1.20
N PHE A 283 12.87 -13.89 1.57
CA PHE A 283 13.33 -12.60 1.01
C PHE A 283 14.80 -12.34 1.36
N ALA A 284 15.32 -12.88 2.47
CA ALA A 284 16.67 -12.62 2.94
C ALA A 284 17.76 -12.96 1.90
N THR A 285 17.55 -14.01 1.10
CA THR A 285 18.48 -14.49 0.06
C THR A 285 17.98 -14.28 -1.38
N TYR A 286 16.86 -13.57 -1.58
CA TYR A 286 16.26 -13.37 -2.90
C TYR A 286 16.59 -11.99 -3.50
N ILE A 287 16.95 -11.97 -4.78
CA ILE A 287 17.07 -10.77 -5.62
C ILE A 287 16.42 -11.04 -7.00
N PRO A 288 15.88 -10.02 -7.69
CA PRO A 288 15.35 -10.19 -9.04
C PRO A 288 16.47 -10.64 -9.99
N GLN A 289 16.16 -11.55 -10.91
CA GLN A 289 17.11 -12.02 -11.92
C GLN A 289 16.83 -11.32 -13.26
N ASN A 290 17.83 -11.28 -14.15
CA ASN A 290 17.71 -10.70 -15.49
C ASN A 290 17.22 -9.23 -15.50
N CYS A 291 17.52 -8.48 -14.45
CA CYS A 291 17.02 -7.11 -14.20
C CYS A 291 15.50 -6.97 -14.34
N SER A 292 14.75 -7.92 -13.79
CA SER A 292 13.29 -7.88 -13.74
C SER A 292 12.75 -6.93 -12.68
N PHE A 293 11.68 -6.21 -13.02
CA PHE A 293 10.80 -5.54 -12.07
C PHE A 293 9.64 -6.47 -11.75
N ILE A 294 9.55 -6.93 -10.51
CA ILE A 294 8.56 -7.92 -10.06
C ILE A 294 7.39 -7.20 -9.39
N THR A 295 6.15 -7.55 -9.75
CA THR A 295 4.93 -7.09 -9.07
C THR A 295 4.18 -8.28 -8.46
N GLY A 296 3.58 -8.11 -7.29
CA GLY A 296 2.73 -9.11 -6.64
C GLY A 296 1.33 -9.21 -7.24
N GLY A 297 0.39 -9.78 -6.48
CA GLY A 297 -1.00 -9.99 -6.89
C GLY A 297 -1.98 -8.96 -6.33
N GLY A 298 -2.93 -8.51 -7.15
CA GLY A 298 -3.93 -7.48 -6.84
C GLY A 298 -5.36 -7.96 -7.10
N GLY A 299 -6.16 -8.09 -6.03
CA GLY A 299 -7.51 -8.67 -6.05
C GLY A 299 -8.64 -7.85 -6.70
N TYR A 300 -8.32 -6.88 -7.57
CA TYR A 300 -9.32 -6.00 -8.23
C TYR A 300 -9.77 -6.48 -9.61
N GLY A 301 -9.08 -7.45 -10.23
CA GLY A 301 -9.23 -7.73 -11.66
C GLY A 301 -10.55 -8.38 -12.03
N THR A 302 -11.38 -7.69 -12.82
CA THR A 302 -12.62 -8.22 -13.43
C THR A 302 -12.62 -8.03 -14.95
N ASP A 303 -13.49 -8.74 -15.67
CA ASP A 303 -13.66 -8.52 -17.12
C ASP A 303 -14.29 -7.17 -17.46
N PHE A 304 -14.91 -6.49 -16.49
CA PHE A 304 -15.31 -5.09 -16.64
C PHE A 304 -14.08 -4.18 -16.62
N ASN A 305 -13.31 -4.14 -15.53
CA ASN A 305 -12.18 -3.21 -15.45
C ASN A 305 -11.02 -3.56 -16.39
N ARG A 306 -10.76 -4.85 -16.70
CA ARG A 306 -9.75 -5.21 -17.71
C ARG A 306 -10.07 -4.63 -19.09
N ARG A 307 -11.35 -4.56 -19.48
CA ARG A 307 -11.79 -3.90 -20.72
C ARG A 307 -11.79 -2.38 -20.59
N LYS A 308 -12.32 -1.82 -19.49
CA LYS A 308 -12.35 -0.36 -19.26
C LYS A 308 -10.94 0.23 -19.22
N LEU A 309 -10.00 -0.39 -18.50
CA LEU A 309 -8.59 0.05 -18.43
C LEU A 309 -7.87 -0.06 -19.77
N LYS A 310 -8.16 -1.07 -20.60
CA LYS A 310 -7.59 -1.16 -21.96
C LYS A 310 -8.10 -0.03 -22.87
N ARG A 311 -9.37 0.39 -22.75
CA ARG A 311 -9.86 1.61 -23.42
C ARG A 311 -9.13 2.84 -22.88
N ILE A 312 -9.08 3.02 -21.56
CA ILE A 312 -8.45 4.20 -20.94
C ILE A 312 -6.99 4.33 -21.37
N ALA A 313 -6.25 3.23 -21.45
CA ALA A 313 -4.88 3.23 -21.98
C ALA A 313 -4.83 3.77 -23.42
N HIS A 314 -5.67 3.27 -24.32
CA HIS A 314 -5.78 3.80 -25.69
C HIS A 314 -6.10 5.31 -25.71
N ASP A 315 -7.06 5.75 -24.90
CA ASP A 315 -7.52 7.15 -24.86
C ASP A 315 -6.46 8.09 -24.23
N MET A 316 -5.56 7.55 -23.39
CA MET A 316 -4.35 8.21 -22.88
C MET A 316 -3.15 8.16 -23.86
N GLY A 317 -3.25 7.45 -24.98
CA GLY A 317 -2.12 7.15 -25.86
C GLY A 317 -1.12 6.12 -25.29
N PHE A 318 -1.46 5.43 -24.20
CA PHE A 318 -0.65 4.37 -23.62
C PHE A 318 -0.85 3.05 -24.38
N ALA A 319 0.25 2.48 -24.88
CA ALA A 319 0.28 1.08 -25.29
C ALA A 319 -0.10 0.13 -24.12
N HIS A 320 -0.79 -0.99 -24.41
CA HIS A 320 -1.33 -1.90 -23.40
C HIS A 320 -1.24 -3.38 -23.81
N LEU A 321 -0.57 -4.21 -23.00
CA LEU A 321 -0.32 -5.63 -23.29
C LEU A 321 -1.43 -6.59 -22.83
N GLY A 322 -2.44 -6.10 -22.09
CA GLY A 322 -3.45 -6.97 -21.47
C GLY A 322 -3.02 -7.63 -20.16
N ILE A 323 -1.85 -7.26 -19.62
CA ILE A 323 -1.38 -7.73 -18.32
C ILE A 323 -2.36 -7.24 -17.25
N SER A 324 -2.73 -8.10 -16.30
CA SER A 324 -3.77 -7.79 -15.30
C SER A 324 -3.54 -8.49 -13.97
N GLY A 325 -4.21 -8.01 -12.91
CA GLY A 325 -4.09 -8.56 -11.57
C GLY A 325 -2.81 -8.18 -10.82
N MET A 326 -2.07 -7.17 -11.27
CA MET A 326 -0.81 -6.71 -10.66
C MET A 326 -1.05 -6.03 -9.31
N GLY A 327 -0.36 -6.47 -8.27
CA GLY A 327 -0.47 -6.01 -6.89
C GLY A 327 0.40 -4.80 -6.56
N SER A 328 0.09 -4.15 -5.42
CA SER A 328 0.73 -2.93 -4.94
C SER A 328 2.18 -3.15 -4.47
N THR A 329 2.61 -4.37 -4.21
CA THR A 329 4.00 -4.67 -3.84
C THR A 329 4.88 -4.83 -5.08
N TRP A 330 6.00 -4.11 -5.11
CA TRP A 330 6.95 -4.06 -6.22
C TRP A 330 8.36 -4.37 -5.75
N TYR A 331 9.14 -5.15 -6.52
CA TYR A 331 10.54 -5.44 -6.23
C TYR A 331 11.41 -5.37 -7.49
N GLY A 332 12.34 -4.40 -7.54
CA GLY A 332 13.19 -4.13 -8.70
C GLY A 332 14.31 -3.13 -8.38
N SER A 333 14.88 -2.46 -9.39
CA SER A 333 15.88 -1.41 -9.13
C SER A 333 15.22 -0.13 -8.56
N PRO A 334 15.99 0.76 -7.87
CA PRO A 334 15.48 2.08 -7.46
C PRO A 334 14.87 2.89 -8.61
N TYR A 335 15.50 2.83 -9.79
CA TYR A 335 15.12 3.63 -10.95
C TYR A 335 13.80 3.13 -11.56
N ASP A 336 13.62 1.82 -11.67
CA ASP A 336 12.35 1.22 -12.11
C ASP A 336 11.22 1.61 -11.15
N GLY A 337 11.45 1.55 -9.84
CA GLY A 337 10.48 1.96 -8.82
C GLY A 337 10.07 3.44 -8.94
N TYR A 338 11.04 4.32 -9.24
CA TYR A 338 10.81 5.73 -9.51
C TYR A 338 10.01 5.97 -10.81
N VAL A 339 10.35 5.29 -11.91
CA VAL A 339 9.64 5.40 -13.20
C VAL A 339 8.21 4.84 -13.10
N VAL A 340 8.02 3.69 -12.44
CA VAL A 340 6.69 3.11 -12.19
C VAL A 340 5.87 4.03 -11.28
N ALA A 341 6.45 4.62 -10.24
CA ALA A 341 5.75 5.60 -9.40
C ALA A 341 5.32 6.84 -10.22
N ASN A 342 6.22 7.42 -11.01
CA ASN A 342 5.94 8.56 -11.89
C ASN A 342 4.74 8.27 -12.81
N GLN A 343 4.78 7.17 -13.56
CA GLN A 343 3.74 6.80 -14.52
C GLN A 343 2.43 6.41 -13.82
N THR A 344 2.51 5.80 -12.62
CA THR A 344 1.33 5.46 -11.80
C THR A 344 0.59 6.73 -11.37
N LEU A 345 1.30 7.75 -10.88
CA LEU A 345 0.71 9.03 -10.48
C LEU A 345 -0.01 9.72 -11.66
N HIS A 346 0.56 9.67 -12.87
CA HIS A 346 -0.07 10.19 -14.07
C HIS A 346 -1.37 9.43 -14.42
N GLY A 347 -1.35 8.10 -14.35
CA GLY A 347 -2.55 7.26 -14.51
C GLY A 347 -3.63 7.55 -13.47
N MET A 348 -3.26 7.69 -12.20
CA MET A 348 -4.19 8.04 -11.11
C MET A 348 -4.85 9.42 -11.32
N LEU A 349 -4.08 10.41 -11.78
CA LEU A 349 -4.60 11.75 -12.10
C LEU A 349 -5.63 11.72 -13.23
N TRP A 350 -5.32 11.06 -14.35
CA TRP A 350 -6.25 10.91 -15.46
C TRP A 350 -7.53 10.21 -15.03
N LEU A 351 -7.39 9.08 -14.32
CA LEU A 351 -8.52 8.30 -13.83
C LEU A 351 -9.45 9.16 -12.94
N ALA A 352 -8.90 9.90 -11.98
CA ALA A 352 -9.70 10.74 -11.09
C ALA A 352 -10.33 11.94 -11.81
N GLN A 353 -9.66 12.51 -12.82
CA GLN A 353 -10.21 13.65 -13.58
C GLN A 353 -11.33 13.23 -14.54
N TYR A 354 -11.15 12.14 -15.29
CA TYR A 354 -11.98 11.82 -16.46
C TYR A 354 -12.81 10.53 -16.35
N GLU A 355 -12.50 9.60 -15.43
CA GLU A 355 -13.06 8.23 -15.41
C GLU A 355 -13.80 7.84 -14.13
N PHE A 356 -13.83 8.73 -13.14
CA PHE A 356 -14.59 8.64 -11.89
C PHE A 356 -15.40 9.93 -11.65
N ALA A 357 -16.69 9.79 -11.36
CA ALA A 357 -17.58 10.88 -11.00
C ALA A 357 -17.37 11.34 -9.54
N ALA A 358 -17.86 12.54 -9.22
CA ALA A 358 -17.71 13.12 -7.88
C ALA A 358 -18.21 12.19 -6.73
N PRO A 359 -19.37 11.49 -6.82
CA PRO A 359 -19.82 10.57 -5.76
C PRO A 359 -18.89 9.37 -5.53
N GLU A 360 -18.17 8.91 -6.57
CA GLU A 360 -17.18 7.85 -6.44
C GLU A 360 -15.92 8.38 -5.72
N ARG A 361 -15.43 9.56 -6.14
CA ARG A 361 -14.24 10.20 -5.54
C ARG A 361 -14.46 10.59 -4.07
N GLU A 362 -15.66 11.05 -3.75
CA GLU A 362 -16.09 11.43 -2.40
C GLU A 362 -16.47 10.21 -1.53
N SER A 363 -16.24 8.99 -2.02
CA SER A 363 -16.55 7.71 -1.33
C SER A 363 -18.02 7.51 -0.95
N LYS A 364 -18.95 8.30 -1.51
CA LYS A 364 -20.39 8.25 -1.21
C LYS A 364 -21.06 6.94 -1.62
N LEU A 365 -20.47 6.20 -2.57
CA LEU A 365 -20.95 4.87 -2.99
C LEU A 365 -20.37 3.71 -2.17
N GLY A 366 -19.44 3.97 -1.24
CA GLY A 366 -18.78 2.93 -0.44
C GLY A 366 -18.21 1.81 -1.31
N THR A 367 -18.54 0.56 -0.96
CA THR A 367 -18.14 -0.65 -1.70
C THR A 367 -19.13 -1.10 -2.77
N LEU A 368 -20.17 -0.31 -3.11
CA LEU A 368 -21.23 -0.73 -4.05
C LEU A 368 -20.69 -1.16 -5.43
N MET A 369 -19.66 -0.48 -5.91
CA MET A 369 -19.03 -0.74 -7.22
C MET A 369 -17.83 -1.72 -7.13
N TRP A 370 -17.59 -2.37 -5.98
CA TRP A 370 -16.50 -3.33 -5.81
C TRP A 370 -16.93 -4.75 -6.25
N PRO A 371 -16.10 -5.51 -6.99
CA PRO A 371 -14.74 -5.20 -7.47
C PRO A 371 -14.68 -4.53 -8.85
N GLU A 372 -15.81 -4.26 -9.50
CA GLU A 372 -15.81 -3.85 -10.91
C GLU A 372 -15.18 -2.48 -11.19
N TRP A 373 -15.57 -1.41 -10.49
CA TRP A 373 -15.03 -0.06 -10.70
C TRP A 373 -15.06 0.77 -9.42
N HIS A 374 -14.06 0.60 -8.55
CA HIS A 374 -14.07 1.17 -7.21
C HIS A 374 -12.92 2.17 -6.95
N TYR A 375 -13.26 3.41 -6.59
CA TYR A 375 -12.28 4.48 -6.38
C TYR A 375 -11.24 4.16 -5.29
N GLY A 376 -11.56 3.35 -4.29
CA GLY A 376 -10.62 2.95 -3.24
C GLY A 376 -9.35 2.27 -3.77
N VAL A 377 -9.40 1.63 -4.95
CA VAL A 377 -8.24 1.01 -5.61
C VAL A 377 -7.70 1.81 -6.81
N LEU A 378 -7.93 3.12 -6.84
CA LEU A 378 -7.37 4.04 -7.86
C LEU A 378 -5.85 3.82 -8.08
N LEU A 379 -5.07 3.55 -7.03
CA LEU A 379 -3.63 3.27 -7.15
C LEU A 379 -3.34 2.05 -8.02
N LEU A 380 -4.12 0.97 -7.86
CA LEU A 380 -3.96 -0.28 -8.61
C LEU A 380 -4.40 -0.10 -10.07
N TYR A 381 -5.44 0.70 -10.33
CA TYR A 381 -5.85 1.08 -11.68
C TYR A 381 -4.81 1.97 -12.38
N GLY A 382 -4.24 2.98 -11.70
CA GLY A 382 -3.17 3.81 -12.24
C GLY A 382 -1.89 3.00 -12.52
N GLN A 383 -1.52 2.12 -11.59
CA GLN A 383 -0.40 1.19 -11.74
C GLN A 383 -0.63 0.20 -12.89
N HIS A 384 -1.87 -0.28 -13.08
CA HIS A 384 -2.22 -1.18 -14.18
C HIS A 384 -1.94 -0.54 -15.54
N LEU A 385 -2.29 0.74 -15.71
CA LEU A 385 -2.00 1.51 -16.93
C LEU A 385 -0.48 1.71 -17.09
N ALA A 386 0.21 2.12 -16.02
CA ALA A 386 1.65 2.34 -15.99
C ALA A 386 2.47 1.10 -16.37
N LEU A 387 2.25 -0.03 -15.70
CA LEU A 387 3.01 -1.27 -15.93
C LEU A 387 2.74 -1.87 -17.31
N ASN A 388 1.49 -1.81 -17.81
CA ASN A 388 1.20 -2.21 -19.19
C ASN A 388 1.95 -1.35 -20.22
N HIS A 389 2.02 -0.04 -20.00
CA HIS A 389 2.72 0.88 -20.89
C HIS A 389 4.25 0.68 -20.87
N LEU A 390 4.84 0.59 -19.68
CA LEU A 390 6.29 0.46 -19.49
C LEU A 390 6.81 -0.90 -19.97
N ALA A 391 5.99 -1.96 -19.90
CA ALA A 391 6.26 -3.25 -20.55
C ALA A 391 6.12 -3.15 -22.08
N ALA A 392 5.00 -2.61 -22.58
CA ALA A 392 4.73 -2.52 -24.03
C ALA A 392 5.78 -1.70 -24.80
N THR A 393 6.33 -0.67 -24.17
CA THR A 393 7.34 0.22 -24.76
C THR A 393 8.77 -0.25 -24.54
N ASN A 394 8.98 -1.42 -23.91
CA ASN A 394 10.29 -1.94 -23.52
C ASN A 394 11.14 -0.96 -22.69
N GLN A 395 10.50 -0.20 -21.80
CA GLN A 395 11.20 0.61 -20.80
C GLN A 395 11.62 -0.24 -19.60
N ILE A 396 10.75 -1.16 -19.14
CA ILE A 396 10.99 -1.99 -17.94
C ILE A 396 10.58 -3.45 -18.20
N ARG A 397 11.46 -4.40 -17.86
CA ARG A 397 11.19 -5.84 -17.93
C ARG A 397 10.34 -6.30 -16.76
N ILE A 398 9.02 -6.22 -16.91
CA ILE A 398 8.07 -6.56 -15.84
C ILE A 398 7.83 -8.09 -15.77
N ILE A 399 7.83 -8.63 -14.54
CA ILE A 399 7.55 -10.03 -14.21
C ILE A 399 6.40 -10.11 -13.20
N ILE A 400 5.45 -11.01 -13.48
CA ILE A 400 4.25 -11.21 -12.65
C ILE A 400 4.56 -12.23 -11.56
N GLY A 401 4.93 -11.72 -10.38
CA GLY A 401 5.38 -12.47 -9.22
C GLY A 401 4.29 -12.79 -8.21
N HIS A 402 3.07 -13.13 -8.64
CA HIS A 402 1.93 -13.43 -7.75
C HIS A 402 2.23 -14.55 -6.72
N ASN A 403 3.12 -15.49 -7.05
CA ASN A 403 3.56 -16.53 -6.13
C ASN A 403 4.56 -15.99 -5.10
N LEU A 404 5.33 -14.95 -5.44
CA LEU A 404 6.43 -14.40 -4.64
C LEU A 404 5.98 -13.29 -3.68
N LEU A 405 5.09 -12.41 -4.15
CA LEU A 405 4.68 -11.16 -3.49
C LEU A 405 3.15 -11.08 -3.37
N ASP A 406 2.66 -10.41 -2.32
CA ASP A 406 1.23 -10.29 -1.94
C ASP A 406 0.53 -11.64 -1.65
N GLN A 407 1.31 -12.67 -1.30
CA GLN A 407 0.82 -14.01 -0.95
C GLN A 407 -0.10 -13.97 0.29
N SER A 408 -1.23 -14.65 0.29
CA SER A 408 -2.17 -14.54 1.41
C SER A 408 -1.60 -15.12 2.71
N THR A 409 -1.73 -14.36 3.81
CA THR A 409 -1.48 -14.85 5.17
C THR A 409 -2.36 -16.04 5.56
N THR A 410 -3.47 -16.29 4.86
CA THR A 410 -4.39 -17.41 5.11
C THR A 410 -4.26 -18.54 4.07
N ASP A 411 -3.23 -18.54 3.23
CA ASP A 411 -3.00 -19.64 2.29
C ASP A 411 -2.58 -20.94 3.02
N ASN A 412 -3.35 -22.00 2.78
CA ASN A 412 -3.17 -23.33 3.35
C ASN A 412 -2.57 -24.34 2.35
N THR A 413 -2.34 -23.97 1.09
CA THR A 413 -2.16 -24.92 -0.03
C THR A 413 -0.75 -25.49 -0.20
N LEU A 414 0.30 -24.85 0.35
CA LEU A 414 1.70 -25.27 0.17
C LEU A 414 2.47 -25.32 1.50
N PRO A 415 3.04 -26.50 1.88
CA PRO A 415 4.05 -26.62 2.93
C PRO A 415 5.28 -25.75 2.64
N TYR A 416 5.83 -25.08 3.66
CA TYR A 416 6.77 -23.97 3.49
C TYR A 416 8.23 -24.37 3.15
N VAL A 417 8.49 -25.59 2.69
CA VAL A 417 9.87 -26.13 2.63
C VAL A 417 10.63 -25.69 1.37
N GLN A 418 9.94 -25.30 0.30
CA GLN A 418 10.61 -24.87 -0.94
C GLN A 418 11.10 -23.41 -0.85
N GLN A 419 12.43 -23.22 -0.87
CA GLN A 419 13.09 -21.92 -0.92
C GLN A 419 12.65 -21.12 -2.17
N GLY A 420 12.57 -19.80 -2.04
CA GLY A 420 12.26 -18.90 -3.16
C GLY A 420 10.80 -18.89 -3.61
N THR A 421 9.88 -19.55 -2.89
CA THR A 421 8.46 -19.66 -3.28
C THR A 421 7.54 -18.58 -2.72
N ARG A 422 7.92 -17.85 -1.65
CA ARG A 422 7.12 -16.80 -0.98
C ARG A 422 8.04 -15.81 -0.27
N LEU A 423 7.90 -14.51 -0.53
CA LEU A 423 8.80 -13.46 -0.04
C LEU A 423 8.09 -12.41 0.83
N ASN A 424 6.86 -12.04 0.47
CA ASN A 424 6.00 -11.08 1.15
C ASN A 424 4.60 -11.71 1.34
N LEU A 425 4.02 -11.58 2.53
CA LEU A 425 2.69 -12.09 2.87
C LEU A 425 1.72 -10.93 3.17
N HIS A 426 0.59 -10.83 2.48
CA HIS A 426 -0.37 -9.73 2.61
C HIS A 426 -1.61 -10.11 3.45
N CYS A 427 -2.03 -9.19 4.32
CA CYS A 427 -3.19 -9.33 5.21
C CYS A 427 -4.50 -8.97 4.52
N TRP A 428 -4.85 -9.70 3.47
CA TRP A 428 -6.12 -9.59 2.75
C TRP A 428 -7.33 -9.64 3.71
N HIS A 429 -8.44 -9.02 3.31
CA HIS A 429 -9.61 -8.87 4.18
C HIS A 429 -10.28 -10.22 4.41
N THR A 430 -10.10 -10.77 5.62
CA THR A 430 -10.47 -12.15 5.99
C THR A 430 -10.87 -12.25 7.46
N ASN A 431 -11.56 -13.33 7.80
CA ASN A 431 -11.88 -13.74 9.18
C ASN A 431 -11.16 -15.05 9.59
N ASP A 432 -10.34 -15.64 8.70
CA ASP A 432 -9.52 -16.82 9.03
C ASP A 432 -8.28 -16.45 9.88
N ARG A 433 -7.51 -17.46 10.32
CA ARG A 433 -6.63 -17.47 11.51
C ARG A 433 -5.54 -16.38 11.62
N PHE A 434 -5.26 -15.59 10.59
CA PHE A 434 -4.68 -14.26 10.81
C PHE A 434 -5.51 -13.19 10.09
N SER A 435 -6.36 -12.51 10.86
CA SER A 435 -7.12 -11.33 10.43
C SER A 435 -6.58 -10.08 11.13
N LYS A 436 -6.15 -9.09 10.35
CA LYS A 436 -5.74 -7.78 10.87
C LYS A 436 -6.86 -7.08 11.69
N PHE A 437 -8.12 -7.33 11.34
CA PHE A 437 -9.27 -6.80 12.08
C PHE A 437 -9.40 -7.47 13.46
N ALA A 438 -9.34 -8.80 13.52
CA ALA A 438 -9.35 -9.54 14.78
C ALA A 438 -8.17 -9.18 15.70
N PHE A 439 -6.98 -8.93 15.12
CA PHE A 439 -5.80 -8.49 15.87
C PHE A 439 -5.99 -7.09 16.49
N LYS A 440 -6.51 -6.12 15.71
CA LYS A 440 -6.81 -4.76 16.21
C LYS A 440 -7.93 -4.76 17.25
N LEU A 441 -8.93 -5.62 17.10
CA LEU A 441 -9.99 -5.86 18.09
C LEU A 441 -9.51 -6.65 19.34
N GLY A 442 -8.23 -7.03 19.41
CA GLY A 442 -7.65 -7.72 20.57
C GLY A 442 -8.15 -9.17 20.76
N GLN A 443 -8.74 -9.79 19.74
CA GLN A 443 -9.28 -11.15 19.85
C GLN A 443 -8.18 -12.19 20.14
N TYR A 444 -6.95 -11.92 19.71
CA TYR A 444 -5.78 -12.75 19.98
C TYR A 444 -5.04 -12.41 21.30
N ASN A 445 -5.59 -11.56 22.18
CA ASN A 445 -4.93 -11.14 23.43
C ASN A 445 -4.62 -12.30 24.39
N ARG A 446 -5.34 -13.42 24.28
CA ARG A 446 -5.18 -14.65 25.08
C ARG A 446 -4.56 -15.80 24.29
N THR A 447 -3.97 -15.51 23.13
CA THR A 447 -3.40 -16.52 22.24
C THR A 447 -1.94 -16.78 22.61
N GLU A 448 -1.63 -18.01 23.00
CA GLU A 448 -0.28 -18.41 23.40
C GLU A 448 0.67 -18.52 22.19
N LEU A 449 1.86 -17.91 22.30
CA LEU A 449 2.88 -17.92 21.26
C LEU A 449 3.39 -19.33 20.91
N GLU A 450 3.50 -20.22 21.91
CA GLU A 450 4.08 -21.55 21.76
C GLU A 450 3.30 -22.44 20.77
N LEU A 451 2.00 -22.22 20.63
CA LEU A 451 1.13 -22.90 19.66
C LEU A 451 1.59 -22.73 18.20
N TYR A 452 2.40 -21.70 17.92
CA TYR A 452 2.88 -21.35 16.58
C TYR A 452 4.39 -21.54 16.41
N ARG A 453 5.13 -21.92 17.47
CA ARG A 453 6.61 -22.06 17.41
C ARG A 453 7.05 -23.13 16.40
N ASN A 454 6.29 -24.21 16.29
CA ASN A 454 6.60 -25.36 15.42
C ASN A 454 5.76 -25.40 14.12
N ASP A 455 4.76 -24.52 13.97
CA ASP A 455 3.94 -24.46 12.75
C ASP A 455 4.65 -23.61 11.68
N THR A 456 4.98 -24.23 10.56
CA THR A 456 5.75 -23.59 9.47
C THR A 456 4.89 -22.78 8.50
N THR A 457 3.56 -22.79 8.63
CA THR A 457 2.62 -22.17 7.68
C THR A 457 2.65 -20.64 7.68
N ALA A 458 2.17 -20.02 6.59
CA ALA A 458 2.09 -18.57 6.43
C ALA A 458 1.30 -17.89 7.57
N LYS A 459 0.14 -18.46 7.92
CA LYS A 459 -0.71 -18.02 9.05
C LYS A 459 -0.01 -18.07 10.40
N ALA A 460 0.82 -19.10 10.65
CA ALA A 460 1.55 -19.24 11.90
C ALA A 460 2.72 -18.26 12.00
N PHE A 461 3.44 -18.05 10.90
CA PHE A 461 4.45 -16.99 10.81
C PHE A 461 3.84 -15.61 11.04
N ALA A 462 2.72 -15.29 10.36
CA ALA A 462 1.99 -14.04 10.53
C ALA A 462 1.53 -13.84 11.98
N MET A 463 0.85 -14.82 12.56
CA MET A 463 0.39 -14.78 13.95
C MET A 463 1.56 -14.60 14.94
N ARG A 464 2.63 -15.37 14.78
CA ARG A 464 3.83 -15.29 15.64
C ARG A 464 4.48 -13.91 15.56
N MET A 465 4.73 -13.39 14.36
CA MET A 465 5.32 -12.05 14.18
C MET A 465 4.41 -10.95 14.74
N ALA A 466 3.10 -11.05 14.56
CA ALA A 466 2.15 -10.08 15.11
C ALA A 466 2.08 -10.11 16.64
N LEU A 467 1.96 -11.30 17.24
CA LEU A 467 1.94 -11.46 18.71
C LEU A 467 3.28 -11.07 19.35
N GLU A 468 4.42 -11.54 18.82
CA GLU A 468 5.75 -11.12 19.31
C GLU A 468 5.89 -9.59 19.20
N SER A 469 5.47 -8.98 18.09
CA SER A 469 5.49 -7.52 17.93
C SER A 469 4.55 -6.78 18.88
N LYS A 470 3.60 -7.46 19.54
CA LYS A 470 2.70 -6.89 20.54
C LYS A 470 3.26 -7.01 21.96
N TYR A 471 3.89 -8.14 22.28
CA TYR A 471 4.41 -8.41 23.62
C TYR A 471 5.79 -7.81 23.88
N MET A 472 6.63 -7.62 22.84
CA MET A 472 7.91 -6.91 22.96
C MET A 472 7.71 -5.40 23.16
N THR A 473 8.57 -4.77 23.97
CA THR A 473 8.81 -3.32 23.89
C THR A 473 9.45 -2.95 22.54
N LEU A 474 9.47 -1.65 22.20
CA LEU A 474 10.05 -1.19 20.95
C LEU A 474 11.58 -1.31 20.98
N GLU A 475 12.16 -1.12 22.16
CA GLU A 475 13.58 -1.22 22.48
C GLU A 475 14.08 -2.67 22.43
N GLU A 476 13.30 -3.64 22.93
CA GLU A 476 13.55 -5.07 22.72
C GLU A 476 13.48 -5.45 21.24
N MET A 477 12.47 -4.95 20.51
CA MET A 477 12.33 -5.23 19.08
C MET A 477 13.51 -4.69 18.26
N ALA A 478 14.01 -3.50 18.61
CA ALA A 478 15.17 -2.87 17.98
C ALA A 478 16.51 -3.54 18.36
N SER A 479 16.61 -4.14 19.56
CA SER A 479 17.82 -4.82 20.01
C SER A 479 17.89 -6.29 19.59
N TYR A 480 16.76 -6.99 19.46
CA TYR A 480 16.69 -8.39 19.03
C TYR A 480 17.39 -8.64 17.68
N GLY A 481 17.23 -7.72 16.71
CA GLY A 481 17.92 -7.78 15.42
C GLY A 481 19.43 -7.53 15.51
N ARG A 482 19.87 -6.66 16.43
CA ARG A 482 21.30 -6.36 16.63
C ARG A 482 22.01 -7.50 17.36
N ASN A 483 21.41 -8.02 18.42
CA ASN A 483 22.07 -8.95 19.33
C ASN A 483 22.27 -10.33 18.70
N LYS A 484 21.31 -10.83 17.89
CA LYS A 484 21.50 -12.10 17.16
C LYS A 484 22.50 -12.00 16.00
N SER A 485 22.54 -10.86 15.31
CA SER A 485 23.52 -10.58 14.24
C SER A 485 24.98 -10.51 14.70
N LEU A 486 25.25 -10.59 16.01
CA LEU A 486 26.58 -10.67 16.60
C LEU A 486 26.91 -12.09 17.13
N SER A 487 26.03 -13.07 16.88
CA SER A 487 26.14 -14.47 17.34
C SER A 487 26.07 -15.49 16.18
N SER A 488 26.22 -14.99 14.95
CA SER A 488 26.11 -15.70 13.68
C SER A 488 27.14 -15.18 12.69
#